data_AF-A0A8H7KG77-F1
#
_entry.id   AF-A0A8H7KG77-F1
#
_cell.length_a   1.000
_cell.length_b   1.000
_cell.length_c   1.000
_cell.angle_alpha   90.00
_cell.angle_beta   90.00
_cell.angle_gamma   90.00
#
_symmetry.space_group_name_H-M   'P 1'
#
loop_
_entity.id
_entity.type
_entity.pdbx_description
1 polymer ?
#
loop_
_entity_poly.entity_id
_entity_poly.type
_entity_poly.pdbx_seq_one_letter_code
_entity_poly.pdbx_strand_id
1 'polypeptide(L)'
;MPVAHSTPAYHYMPRADTNATAEPLQFSSSYTSTTLTSIIACAVPMIALMFLAGISWVYRYSVQKPRPINKASGYRLQRFAPLFYILLVLTSLAELAISTWLVIQYNYQDNYPNLAALLAVRVLLFTSCWTIITASVASFLFIHPDWSRQPISSIGSQALWIFITWILWILSAGLLNAAVPSLLVKRSCANIVYCGQIRSLFALGVIQSLLLSCGMFVLMWLAWQSTRDILRPVDTPTK
;
A
#
# COMPACT_ATOMS: atom_id res chain seq x y z
N MET A 1 -41.02 -22.10 -24.00
CA MET A 1 -40.93 -21.00 -25.00
C MET A 1 -39.63 -20.26 -24.73
N PRO A 2 -38.63 -20.30 -25.62
CA PRO A 2 -37.35 -19.63 -25.40
C PRO A 2 -37.44 -18.16 -25.83
N VAL A 3 -37.00 -17.26 -24.95
CA VAL A 3 -36.92 -15.82 -25.18
C VAL A 3 -35.57 -15.53 -25.85
N ALA A 4 -35.61 -15.06 -27.09
CA ALA A 4 -34.43 -14.67 -27.86
C ALA A 4 -33.92 -13.31 -27.37
N HIS A 5 -32.70 -13.28 -26.83
CA HIS A 5 -31.99 -12.06 -26.48
C HIS A 5 -31.24 -11.54 -27.72
N SER A 6 -31.72 -10.43 -28.29
CA SER A 6 -31.04 -9.71 -29.36
C SER A 6 -29.89 -8.86 -28.80
N THR A 7 -28.65 -9.21 -29.13
CA THR A 7 -27.45 -8.39 -28.87
C THR A 7 -27.32 -7.25 -29.89
N PRO A 8 -27.02 -6.02 -29.47
CA PRO A 8 -26.73 -4.92 -30.39
C PRO A 8 -25.36 -5.10 -31.05
N ALA A 9 -25.34 -4.92 -32.38
CA ALA A 9 -24.13 -4.94 -33.19
C ALA A 9 -23.34 -3.63 -32.97
N TYR A 10 -22.12 -3.75 -32.46
CA TYR A 10 -21.20 -2.61 -32.37
C TYR A 10 -20.62 -2.34 -33.76
N HIS A 11 -21.01 -1.19 -34.34
CA HIS A 11 -20.44 -0.65 -35.56
C HIS A 11 -18.94 -0.37 -35.36
N TYR A 12 -18.09 -1.15 -36.02
CA TYR A 12 -16.66 -0.90 -36.10
C TYR A 12 -16.43 0.28 -37.07
N MET A 13 -15.98 1.43 -36.55
CA MET A 13 -15.48 2.50 -37.40
C MET A 13 -14.10 2.10 -37.94
N PRO A 14 -13.88 2.07 -39.26
CA PRO A 14 -12.56 1.85 -39.83
C PRO A 14 -11.67 3.06 -39.54
N ARG A 15 -10.51 2.78 -38.95
CA ARG A 15 -9.46 3.77 -38.69
C ARG A 15 -8.88 4.21 -40.04
N ALA A 16 -8.87 5.51 -40.31
CA ALA A 16 -8.27 6.06 -41.51
C ALA A 16 -6.75 5.81 -41.50
N ASP A 17 -6.28 5.04 -42.47
CA ASP A 17 -4.86 4.78 -42.70
C ASP A 17 -4.24 6.00 -43.39
N THR A 18 -3.78 6.95 -42.57
CA THR A 18 -2.93 8.04 -43.06
C THR A 18 -1.53 7.48 -43.27
N ASN A 19 -1.23 7.12 -44.53
CA ASN A 19 0.12 6.84 -45.01
C ASN A 19 1.00 8.09 -44.84
N ALA A 20 1.63 8.20 -43.68
CA ALA A 20 2.80 9.03 -43.47
C ALA A 20 3.98 8.09 -43.25
N THR A 21 4.82 7.94 -44.27
CA THR A 21 6.18 7.41 -44.15
C THR A 21 7.02 8.36 -43.30
N ALA A 22 6.78 8.34 -41.99
CA ALA A 22 7.74 8.79 -41.00
C ALA A 22 8.64 7.60 -40.71
N GLU A 23 9.94 7.72 -40.99
CA GLU A 23 10.91 6.79 -40.41
C GLU A 23 10.66 6.72 -38.90
N PRO A 24 10.38 5.53 -38.33
CA PRO A 24 10.20 5.43 -36.90
C PRO A 24 11.54 5.77 -36.26
N LEU A 25 11.57 6.86 -35.50
CA LEU A 25 12.61 7.15 -34.50
C LEU A 25 12.71 5.92 -33.58
N GLN A 26 13.52 4.93 -33.96
CA GLN A 26 13.95 3.81 -33.11
C GLN A 26 14.90 4.29 -32.00
N PHE A 27 15.26 5.57 -32.02
CA PHE A 27 15.85 6.26 -30.90
C PHE A 27 14.79 6.36 -29.78
N SER A 28 15.09 5.83 -28.58
CA SER A 28 14.34 6.11 -27.33
C SER A 28 13.19 5.18 -26.92
N SER A 29 13.35 3.85 -26.97
CA SER A 29 12.64 2.95 -26.02
C SER A 29 13.58 2.44 -24.92
N SER A 30 14.78 2.00 -25.30
CA SER A 30 15.82 1.53 -24.36
C SER A 30 16.36 2.66 -23.45
N TYR A 31 16.58 3.85 -24.01
CA TYR A 31 17.08 5.02 -23.27
C TYR A 31 16.08 5.50 -22.21
N THR A 32 14.79 5.54 -22.55
CA THR A 32 13.71 5.97 -21.65
C THR A 32 13.50 4.99 -20.51
N SER A 33 13.54 3.69 -20.80
CA SER A 33 13.46 2.63 -19.79
C SER A 33 14.61 2.72 -18.78
N THR A 34 15.85 2.91 -19.27
CA THR A 34 17.04 3.06 -18.43
C THR A 34 16.99 4.33 -17.58
N THR A 35 16.61 5.46 -18.19
CA THR A 35 16.47 6.74 -17.48
C THR A 35 15.42 6.66 -16.39
N LEU A 36 14.27 6.03 -16.67
CA LEU A 36 13.21 5.84 -15.68
C LEU A 36 13.66 4.99 -14.50
N THR A 37 14.32 3.86 -14.77
CA THR A 37 14.84 3.00 -13.69
C THR A 37 15.80 3.76 -12.79
N SER A 38 16.68 4.59 -13.37
CA SER A 38 17.61 5.43 -12.62
C SER A 38 16.88 6.45 -11.75
N ILE A 39 15.90 7.16 -12.31
CA ILE A 39 15.10 8.14 -11.57
C ILE A 39 14.38 7.49 -10.39
N ILE A 40 13.70 6.36 -10.61
CA ILE A 40 12.97 5.64 -9.54
C ILE A 40 13.96 5.11 -8.49
N ALA A 41 15.08 4.53 -8.92
CA ALA A 41 16.11 4.01 -8.04
C ALA A 41 16.79 5.09 -7.18
N CYS A 42 16.79 6.34 -7.62
CA CYS A 42 17.29 7.48 -6.84
C CYS A 42 16.19 8.12 -5.98
N ALA A 43 15.01 8.37 -6.54
CA ALA A 43 13.94 9.11 -5.86
C ALA A 43 13.35 8.34 -4.67
N VAL A 44 13.09 7.04 -4.83
CA VAL A 44 12.46 6.21 -3.79
C VAL A 44 13.31 6.11 -2.52
N PRO A 45 14.61 5.78 -2.56
CA PRO A 45 15.43 5.77 -1.36
C PRO A 45 15.64 7.17 -0.78
N MET A 46 15.72 8.23 -1.61
CA MET A 46 15.77 9.60 -1.08
C MET A 46 14.51 9.95 -0.28
N ILE A 47 13.32 9.60 -0.79
CA ILE A 47 12.05 9.77 -0.06
C ILE A 47 12.05 8.93 1.22
N ALA A 48 12.50 7.68 1.16
CA ALA A 48 12.60 6.82 2.34
C ALA A 48 13.54 7.40 3.41
N LEU A 49 14.70 7.92 3.01
CA LEU A 49 15.66 8.55 3.91
C LEU A 49 15.11 9.85 4.51
N MET A 50 14.43 10.68 3.72
CA MET A 50 13.76 11.88 4.23
C MET A 50 12.69 11.52 5.27
N PHE A 51 11.88 10.49 5.01
CA PHE A 51 10.91 9.99 5.96
C PHE A 51 11.57 9.49 7.25
N LEU A 52 12.61 8.66 7.16
CA LEU A 52 13.34 8.14 8.31
C LEU A 52 14.03 9.25 9.12
N ALA A 53 14.58 10.27 8.44
CA ALA A 53 15.17 11.43 9.08
C ALA A 53 14.11 12.24 9.84
N GLY A 54 12.95 12.47 9.23
CA GLY A 54 11.82 13.14 9.87
C GLY A 54 11.33 12.39 11.11
N ILE A 55 11.14 11.08 11.01
CA ILE A 55 10.75 10.24 12.15
C ILE A 55 11.84 10.24 13.24
N SER A 56 13.11 10.16 12.87
CA SER A 56 14.23 10.22 13.82
C SER A 56 14.28 11.55 14.56
N TRP A 57 14.01 12.65 13.86
CA TRP A 57 13.95 13.98 14.45
C TRP A 57 12.79 14.11 15.45
N VAL A 58 11.57 13.70 15.05
CA VAL A 58 10.39 13.74 15.93
C VAL A 58 10.54 12.76 17.10
N TYR A 59 11.17 11.60 16.88
CA TYR A 59 11.49 10.66 17.95
C TYR A 59 12.43 11.28 18.98
N ARG A 60 13.53 11.91 18.56
CA ARG A 60 14.44 12.63 19.46
C ARG A 60 13.71 13.74 20.23
N TYR A 61 12.84 14.48 19.56
CA TYR A 61 12.02 15.51 20.19
C TYR A 61 11.07 14.93 21.25
N SER A 62 10.46 13.76 20.98
CA SER A 62 9.57 13.08 21.94
C SER A 62 10.31 12.58 23.19
N VAL A 63 11.57 12.15 23.05
CA VAL A 63 12.41 11.71 24.18
C VAL A 63 12.79 12.88 25.07
N GLN A 64 13.00 14.08 24.50
CA GLN A 64 13.30 15.29 25.26
C GLN A 64 12.10 15.81 26.06
N LYS A 65 10.86 15.56 25.58
CA LYS A 65 9.62 15.97 26.22
C LYS A 65 8.74 14.75 26.54
N PRO A 66 9.14 13.92 27.54
CA PRO A 66 8.42 12.69 27.84
C PRO A 66 7.00 12.99 28.31
N ARG A 67 6.03 12.25 27.77
CA ARG A 67 4.63 12.33 28.21
C ARG A 67 4.45 11.50 29.49
N PRO A 68 3.71 11.98 30.50
CA PRO A 68 3.33 11.16 31.64
C PRO A 68 2.30 10.10 31.18
N ILE A 69 2.73 8.85 31.01
CA ILE A 69 1.86 7.73 30.64
C ILE A 69 1.51 6.96 31.90
N ASN A 70 0.25 7.05 32.32
CA ASN A 70 -0.20 6.48 33.60
C ASN A 70 -0.58 4.98 33.50
N LYS A 71 -0.42 4.33 32.34
CA LYS A 71 -0.81 2.92 32.10
C LYS A 71 0.29 2.11 31.40
N ALA A 72 0.64 0.95 31.97
CA ALA A 72 1.65 0.04 31.42
C ALA A 72 1.30 -0.53 30.04
N SER A 73 0.00 -0.72 29.75
CA SER A 73 -0.48 -1.17 28.42
C SER A 73 -0.23 -0.11 27.33
N GLY A 74 -0.38 1.18 27.67
CA GLY A 74 -0.10 2.29 26.77
C GLY A 74 1.38 2.39 26.38
N TYR A 75 2.29 2.05 27.31
CA TYR A 75 3.73 2.05 27.05
C TYR A 75 4.14 1.03 25.98
N ARG A 76 3.61 -0.20 26.05
CA ARG A 76 3.92 -1.24 25.04
C ARG A 76 3.41 -0.84 23.66
N LEU A 77 2.19 -0.31 23.58
CA LEU A 77 1.61 0.15 22.31
C LEU A 77 2.45 1.26 21.67
N GLN A 78 2.85 2.26 22.44
CA GLN A 78 3.67 3.36 21.93
C GLN A 78 5.05 2.93 21.45
N ARG A 79 5.58 1.82 21.96
CA ARG A 79 6.87 1.27 21.52
C ARG A 79 6.76 0.54 20.18
N PHE A 80 5.70 -0.24 19.97
CA PHE A 80 5.55 -1.05 18.74
C PHE A 80 4.87 -0.29 17.59
N ALA A 81 3.99 0.68 17.90
CA ALA A 81 3.26 1.41 16.87
C ALA A 81 4.17 2.13 15.85
N PRO A 82 5.23 2.86 16.24
CA PRO A 82 6.11 3.52 15.27
C PRO A 82 6.79 2.54 14.32
N LEU A 83 7.26 1.39 14.83
CA LEU A 83 7.89 0.36 14.01
C LEU A 83 6.92 -0.19 12.95
N PHE A 84 5.67 -0.42 13.34
CA PHE A 84 4.62 -0.87 12.44
C PHE A 84 4.38 0.10 11.28
N TYR A 85 4.23 1.40 11.56
CA TYR A 85 4.02 2.39 10.50
C TYR A 85 5.26 2.59 9.62
N ILE A 86 6.48 2.56 10.18
CA ILE A 86 7.71 2.64 9.40
C ILE A 86 7.78 1.47 8.41
N LEU A 87 7.52 0.24 8.88
CA LEU A 87 7.48 -0.93 8.01
C LEU A 87 6.43 -0.77 6.91
N LEU A 88 5.21 -0.33 7.24
CA LEU A 88 4.15 -0.09 6.25
C LEU A 88 4.58 0.93 5.18
N VAL A 89 5.22 2.04 5.56
CA VAL A 89 5.67 3.08 4.62
C VAL A 89 6.78 2.57 3.72
N LEU A 90 7.77 1.87 4.27
CA LEU A 90 8.90 1.35 3.49
C LEU A 90 8.47 0.28 2.47
N THR A 91 7.60 -0.64 2.87
CA THR A 91 7.05 -1.65 1.95
C THR A 91 6.17 -1.01 0.88
N SER A 92 5.36 -0.01 1.25
CA SER A 92 4.52 0.72 0.28
C SER A 92 5.37 1.55 -0.70
N LEU A 93 6.51 2.09 -0.28
CA LEU A 93 7.45 2.78 -1.16
C LEU A 93 8.10 1.83 -2.17
N ALA A 94 8.47 0.62 -1.74
CA ALA A 94 8.97 -0.42 -2.64
C ALA A 94 7.91 -0.80 -3.69
N GLU A 95 6.65 -0.91 -3.28
CA GLU A 95 5.55 -1.23 -4.17
C GLU A 95 5.19 -0.08 -5.12
N LEU A 96 5.23 1.16 -4.64
CA LEU A 96 5.11 2.36 -5.47
C LEU A 96 6.18 2.38 -6.57
N ALA A 97 7.43 2.02 -6.24
CA ALA A 97 8.53 1.97 -7.19
C ALA A 97 8.24 0.98 -8.34
N ILE A 98 7.87 -0.25 -7.98
CA ILE A 98 7.62 -1.34 -8.95
C ILE A 98 6.36 -1.06 -9.77
N SER A 99 5.27 -0.61 -9.13
CA SER A 99 4.01 -0.30 -9.81
C SER A 99 4.14 0.88 -10.76
N THR A 100 4.82 1.96 -10.35
CA THR A 100 5.12 3.11 -11.24
C THR A 100 5.92 2.66 -12.44
N TRP A 101 6.98 1.88 -12.21
CA TRP A 101 7.80 1.35 -13.29
C TRP A 101 6.97 0.50 -14.26
N LEU A 102 6.17 -0.45 -13.77
CA LEU A 102 5.31 -1.31 -14.59
C LEU A 102 4.28 -0.53 -15.41
N VAL A 103 3.56 0.42 -14.80
CA VAL A 103 2.57 1.25 -15.52
C VAL A 103 3.24 2.00 -16.67
N ILE A 104 4.44 2.52 -16.45
CA ILE A 104 5.18 3.25 -17.47
C ILE A 104 5.63 2.33 -18.60
N GLN A 105 6.21 1.15 -18.27
CA GLN A 105 6.60 0.18 -19.31
C GLN A 105 5.39 -0.30 -20.13
N TYR A 106 4.25 -0.56 -19.47
CA TYR A 106 3.03 -0.98 -20.15
C TYR A 106 2.47 0.08 -21.08
N ASN A 107 2.53 1.36 -20.71
CA ASN A 107 2.06 2.44 -21.58
C ASN A 107 3.02 2.72 -22.75
N TYR A 108 4.33 2.49 -22.58
CA TYR A 108 5.31 2.75 -23.65
C TYR A 108 5.47 1.60 -24.64
N GLN A 109 5.37 0.36 -24.16
CA GLN A 109 5.62 -0.83 -24.98
C GLN A 109 4.33 -1.55 -25.39
N ASP A 110 3.16 -1.10 -24.89
CA ASP A 110 1.84 -1.71 -25.11
C ASP A 110 1.82 -3.24 -24.87
N ASN A 111 2.66 -3.71 -23.95
CA ASN A 111 2.89 -5.13 -23.68
C ASN A 111 2.29 -5.61 -22.35
N TYR A 112 1.20 -4.98 -21.91
CA TYR A 112 0.44 -5.47 -20.78
C TYR A 112 -0.26 -6.80 -21.14
N PRO A 113 -0.26 -7.81 -20.25
CA PRO A 113 -0.79 -9.13 -20.58
C PRO A 113 -2.31 -9.12 -20.82
N ASN A 114 -3.03 -8.24 -20.11
CA ASN A 114 -4.44 -7.97 -20.30
C ASN A 114 -4.81 -6.64 -19.63
N LEU A 115 -5.97 -6.07 -20.00
CA LEU A 115 -6.46 -4.81 -19.44
C LEU A 115 -6.68 -4.90 -17.91
N ALA A 116 -7.12 -6.06 -17.42
CA ALA A 116 -7.36 -6.28 -15.99
C ALA A 116 -6.07 -6.15 -15.17
N ALA A 117 -4.92 -6.63 -15.68
CA ALA A 117 -3.63 -6.54 -15.02
C ALA A 117 -3.15 -5.09 -14.96
N LEU A 118 -3.32 -4.32 -16.04
CA LEU A 118 -3.01 -2.90 -16.04
C LEU A 118 -3.85 -2.14 -15.01
N LEU A 119 -5.15 -2.43 -14.92
CA LEU A 119 -6.03 -1.84 -13.90
C LEU A 119 -5.60 -2.24 -12.49
N ALA A 120 -5.27 -3.51 -12.26
CA ALA A 120 -4.79 -3.98 -10.95
C ALA A 120 -3.51 -3.26 -10.51
N VAL A 121 -2.53 -3.09 -11.40
CA VAL A 121 -1.29 -2.36 -11.09
C VAL A 121 -1.57 -0.88 -10.79
N ARG A 122 -2.50 -0.23 -11.51
CA ARG A 122 -2.90 1.16 -11.23
C ARG A 122 -3.59 1.31 -9.87
N VAL A 123 -4.44 0.35 -9.48
CA VAL A 123 -5.08 0.33 -8.16
C VAL A 123 -4.06 0.08 -7.05
N LEU A 124 -3.05 -0.77 -7.29
CA LEU A 124 -1.93 -0.98 -6.35
C LEU A 124 -1.07 0.28 -6.19
N LEU A 125 -0.81 1.00 -7.29
CA LEU A 125 -0.13 2.29 -7.25
C LEU A 125 -0.90 3.31 -6.40
N PHE A 126 -2.22 3.43 -6.62
CA PHE A 126 -3.09 4.28 -5.80
C PHE A 126 -3.04 3.88 -4.32
N THR A 127 -3.17 2.59 -4.04
CA THR A 127 -3.17 2.05 -2.66
C THR A 127 -1.82 2.27 -1.96
N SER A 128 -0.72 2.16 -2.70
CA SER A 128 0.63 2.48 -2.21
C SER A 128 0.77 3.96 -1.87
N CYS A 129 0.34 4.86 -2.76
CA CYS A 129 0.32 6.31 -2.50
C CYS A 129 -0.54 6.67 -1.29
N TRP A 130 -1.76 6.12 -1.22
CA TRP A 130 -2.67 6.28 -0.08
C TRP A 130 -1.99 5.87 1.21
N THR A 131 -1.36 4.69 1.23
CA THR A 131 -0.71 4.15 2.44
C THR A 131 0.49 5.00 2.84
N ILE A 132 1.36 5.41 1.90
CA ILE A 132 2.53 6.26 2.21
C ILE A 132 2.08 7.57 2.85
N ILE A 133 1.12 8.28 2.24
CA ILE A 133 0.68 9.58 2.74
C ILE A 133 0.04 9.42 4.12
N THR A 134 -0.93 8.53 4.25
CA THR A 134 -1.72 8.41 5.47
C THR A 134 -0.93 7.77 6.63
N ALA A 135 -0.09 6.75 6.36
CA ALA A 135 0.77 6.16 7.37
C ALA A 135 1.89 7.10 7.81
N SER A 136 2.43 7.93 6.91
CA SER A 136 3.42 8.95 7.27
C SER A 136 2.80 9.98 8.20
N VAL A 137 1.64 10.52 7.84
CA VAL A 137 0.90 11.48 8.68
C VAL A 137 0.55 10.86 10.04
N ALA A 138 0.04 9.62 10.06
CA ALA A 138 -0.26 8.90 11.30
C ALA A 138 0.99 8.72 12.18
N SER A 139 2.15 8.40 11.58
CA SER A 139 3.42 8.25 12.29
C SER A 139 3.84 9.55 12.99
N PHE A 140 3.78 10.67 12.27
CA PHE A 140 4.12 11.97 12.83
C PHE A 140 3.16 12.39 13.96
N LEU A 141 1.85 12.20 13.76
CA LEU A 141 0.83 12.51 14.77
C LEU A 141 1.04 11.74 16.08
N PHE A 142 1.42 10.46 16.00
CA PHE A 142 1.61 9.63 17.19
C PHE A 142 2.86 10.02 18.00
N ILE A 143 3.98 10.23 17.32
CA ILE A 143 5.26 10.51 17.97
C ILE A 143 5.29 11.95 18.50
N HIS A 144 4.65 12.91 17.83
CA HIS A 144 4.75 14.33 18.20
C HIS A 144 3.96 14.67 19.49
N PRO A 145 4.63 15.13 20.58
CA PRO A 145 4.07 15.25 21.93
C PRO A 145 2.73 15.98 22.02
N ASP A 146 2.58 17.07 21.26
CA ASP A 146 1.42 17.95 21.31
C ASP A 146 0.25 17.49 20.42
N TRP A 147 0.56 16.80 19.32
CA TRP A 147 -0.44 16.47 18.30
C TRP A 147 -1.25 15.22 18.64
N SER A 148 -0.71 14.35 19.49
CA SER A 148 -1.45 13.16 19.94
C SER A 148 -2.68 13.49 20.79
N ARG A 149 -2.83 14.74 21.25
CA ARG A 149 -4.03 15.18 21.99
C ARG A 149 -5.21 15.45 21.06
N GLN A 150 -4.98 15.54 19.75
CA GLN A 150 -6.04 15.78 18.80
C GLN A 150 -6.92 14.54 18.62
N PRO A 151 -8.24 14.71 18.38
CA PRO A 151 -9.18 13.60 18.21
C PRO A 151 -8.81 12.68 17.02
N ILE A 152 -8.11 13.19 16.02
CA ILE A 152 -7.58 12.41 14.88
C ILE A 152 -6.58 11.34 15.35
N SER A 153 -5.88 11.57 16.47
CA SER A 153 -4.97 10.61 17.10
C SER A 153 -5.68 9.57 17.98
N SER A 154 -7.02 9.55 18.00
CA SER A 154 -7.79 8.55 18.75
C SER A 154 -7.55 7.13 18.23
N ILE A 155 -7.58 6.16 19.15
CA ILE A 155 -7.47 4.73 18.85
C ILE A 155 -8.55 4.28 17.83
N GLY A 156 -9.75 4.88 17.89
CA GLY A 156 -10.85 4.55 16.98
C GLY A 156 -10.61 5.04 15.56
N SER A 157 -10.08 6.25 15.40
CA SER A 157 -9.67 6.81 14.09
C SER A 157 -8.63 5.91 13.42
N GLN A 158 -7.67 5.42 14.20
CA GLN A 158 -6.62 4.53 13.74
C GLN A 158 -7.15 3.15 13.36
N ALA A 159 -8.04 2.58 14.17
CA ALA A 159 -8.70 1.32 13.84
C ALA A 159 -9.48 1.41 12.52
N LEU A 160 -10.23 2.50 12.32
CA LEU A 160 -10.95 2.75 11.07
C LEU A 160 -10.00 2.91 9.88
N TRP A 161 -8.92 3.68 10.05
CA TRP A 161 -7.92 3.86 9.01
C TRP A 161 -7.23 2.54 8.61
N ILE A 162 -6.83 1.72 9.59
CA ILE A 162 -6.24 0.39 9.34
C ILE A 162 -7.25 -0.48 8.60
N PHE A 163 -8.53 -0.47 8.98
CA PHE A 163 -9.57 -1.26 8.33
C PHE A 163 -9.79 -0.85 6.86
N ILE A 164 -9.90 0.44 6.57
CA ILE A 164 -10.05 0.95 5.20
C ILE A 164 -8.82 0.58 4.36
N THR A 165 -7.62 0.80 4.91
CA THR A 165 -6.37 0.50 4.22
C THR A 165 -6.25 -1.00 3.97
N TRP A 166 -6.64 -1.85 4.93
CA TRP A 166 -6.70 -3.30 4.78
C TRP A 166 -7.63 -3.73 3.64
N ILE A 167 -8.84 -3.16 3.54
CA ILE A 167 -9.75 -3.43 2.42
C ILE A 167 -9.09 -3.07 1.08
N LEU A 168 -8.46 -1.90 0.99
CA LEU A 168 -7.78 -1.48 -0.24
C LEU A 168 -6.70 -2.49 -0.65
N TRP A 169 -5.90 -2.98 0.29
CA TRP A 169 -4.86 -3.98 0.03
C TRP A 169 -5.43 -5.34 -0.40
N ILE A 170 -6.48 -5.83 0.26
CA ILE A 170 -7.14 -7.09 -0.12
C ILE A 170 -7.78 -6.98 -1.51
N LEU A 171 -8.48 -5.88 -1.80
CA LEU A 171 -9.07 -5.65 -3.11
C LEU A 171 -8.01 -5.58 -4.20
N SER A 172 -6.93 -4.84 -3.95
CA SER A 172 -5.82 -4.67 -4.90
C SER A 172 -5.11 -6.00 -5.20
N ALA A 173 -4.79 -6.79 -4.16
CA ALA A 173 -4.18 -8.11 -4.31
C ALA A 173 -5.14 -9.10 -4.99
N GLY A 174 -6.44 -9.04 -4.66
CA GLY A 174 -7.48 -9.86 -5.29
C GLY A 174 -7.65 -9.57 -6.78
N LEU A 175 -7.66 -8.28 -7.16
CA LEU A 175 -7.69 -7.83 -8.55
C LEU A 175 -6.47 -8.35 -9.33
N LEU A 176 -5.27 -8.25 -8.75
CA LEU A 176 -4.06 -8.73 -9.40
C LEU A 176 -4.07 -10.25 -9.57
N ASN A 177 -4.51 -10.98 -8.55
CA ASN A 177 -4.66 -12.44 -8.61
C ASN A 177 -5.68 -12.87 -9.67
N ALA A 178 -6.82 -12.18 -9.76
CA ALA A 178 -7.84 -12.44 -10.77
C ALA A 178 -7.37 -12.13 -12.19
N ALA A 179 -6.55 -11.09 -12.36
CA ALA A 179 -5.99 -10.70 -13.66
C ALA A 179 -4.92 -11.67 -14.16
N VAL A 180 -4.16 -12.30 -13.25
CA VAL A 180 -3.04 -13.19 -13.59
C VAL A 180 -3.04 -14.46 -12.71
N PRO A 181 -4.07 -15.33 -12.81
CA PRO A 181 -4.23 -16.49 -11.92
C PRO A 181 -3.14 -17.55 -12.12
N SER A 182 -2.48 -17.54 -13.28
CA SER A 182 -1.38 -18.44 -13.61
C SER A 182 -0.17 -18.28 -12.67
N LEU A 183 0.01 -17.11 -12.05
CA LEU A 183 1.12 -16.84 -11.12
C LEU A 183 1.07 -17.74 -9.88
N LEU A 184 -0.13 -18.01 -9.36
CA LEU A 184 -0.31 -18.87 -8.18
C LEU A 184 -0.40 -20.35 -8.52
N VAL A 185 -1.16 -20.69 -9.57
CA VAL A 185 -1.53 -22.08 -9.85
C VAL A 185 -0.42 -22.84 -10.57
N LYS A 186 0.23 -22.23 -11.56
CA LYS A 186 1.16 -22.95 -12.45
C LYS A 186 2.63 -22.65 -12.18
N ARG A 187 2.95 -21.69 -11.29
CA ARG A 187 4.30 -21.13 -11.06
C ARG A 187 5.08 -20.84 -12.36
N SER A 188 4.36 -20.67 -13.46
CA SER A 188 4.95 -20.59 -14.80
C SER A 188 4.67 -19.21 -15.36
N CYS A 189 5.75 -18.58 -15.80
CA CYS A 189 5.75 -17.26 -16.44
C CYS A 189 5.74 -17.36 -17.98
N ALA A 190 5.41 -18.52 -18.54
CA ALA A 190 5.33 -18.69 -19.99
C ALA A 190 4.28 -17.69 -20.53
N ASN A 191 4.74 -16.68 -21.28
CA ASN A 191 3.97 -15.62 -21.94
C ASN A 191 3.62 -14.36 -21.13
N ILE A 192 4.17 -14.15 -19.93
CA ILE A 192 3.96 -12.89 -19.18
C ILE A 192 5.23 -12.05 -19.21
N VAL A 193 5.16 -10.89 -19.88
CA VAL A 193 6.22 -9.89 -19.84
C VAL A 193 6.29 -9.29 -18.43
N TYR A 194 7.51 -9.16 -17.89
CA TYR A 194 7.76 -8.67 -16.52
C TYR A 194 7.17 -9.53 -15.39
N CYS A 195 7.11 -10.85 -15.58
CA CYS A 195 6.56 -11.78 -14.59
C CYS A 195 7.21 -11.66 -13.20
N GLY A 196 8.53 -11.44 -13.14
CA GLY A 196 9.26 -11.28 -11.87
C GLY A 196 8.76 -10.06 -11.08
N GLN A 197 8.56 -8.94 -11.75
CA GLN A 197 8.07 -7.69 -11.16
C GLN A 197 6.63 -7.84 -10.67
N ILE A 198 5.74 -8.44 -11.46
CA ILE A 198 4.35 -8.69 -11.05
C ILE A 198 4.31 -9.63 -9.84
N ARG A 199 5.13 -10.68 -9.83
CA ARG A 199 5.22 -11.61 -8.70
C ARG A 199 5.70 -10.92 -7.43
N SER A 200 6.71 -10.07 -7.52
CA SER A 200 7.18 -9.26 -6.39
C SER A 200 6.09 -8.31 -5.89
N LEU A 201 5.36 -7.68 -6.79
CA LEU A 201 4.28 -6.76 -6.47
C LEU A 201 3.13 -7.49 -5.74
N PHE A 202 2.73 -8.66 -6.23
CA PHE A 202 1.76 -9.51 -5.52
C PHE A 202 2.26 -9.92 -4.12
N ALA A 203 3.52 -10.32 -3.99
CA ALA A 203 4.08 -10.72 -2.70
C ALA A 203 4.11 -9.55 -1.69
N LEU A 204 4.49 -8.35 -2.12
CA LEU A 204 4.45 -7.14 -1.29
C LEU A 204 3.03 -6.81 -0.84
N GLY A 205 2.05 -6.86 -1.74
CA GLY A 205 0.65 -6.63 -1.39
C GLY A 205 0.09 -7.64 -0.40
N VAL A 206 0.49 -8.92 -0.49
CA VAL A 206 0.13 -9.95 0.50
C VAL A 206 0.80 -9.68 1.85
N ILE A 207 2.09 -9.35 1.87
CA ILE A 207 2.81 -9.00 3.10
C ILE A 207 2.14 -7.82 3.79
N GLN A 208 1.75 -6.79 3.03
CA GLN A 208 1.06 -5.62 3.57
C GLN A 208 -0.31 -5.95 4.14
N SER A 209 -1.07 -6.78 3.44
CA SER A 209 -2.36 -7.30 3.91
C SER A 209 -2.23 -8.05 5.24
N LEU A 210 -1.18 -8.88 5.38
CA LEU A 210 -0.88 -9.59 6.62
C LEU A 210 -0.44 -8.66 7.74
N LEU A 211 0.39 -7.65 7.44
CA LEU A 211 0.81 -6.64 8.40
C LEU A 211 -0.41 -5.91 8.97
N LEU A 212 -1.31 -5.44 8.11
CA LEU A 212 -2.54 -4.76 8.52
C LEU A 212 -3.48 -5.68 9.30
N SER A 213 -3.57 -6.96 8.93
CA SER A 213 -4.34 -7.97 9.67
C SER A 213 -3.80 -8.18 11.09
N CYS A 214 -2.47 -8.25 11.24
CA CYS A 214 -1.80 -8.31 12.53
C CYS A 214 -2.08 -7.03 13.35
N GLY A 215 -2.01 -5.86 12.72
CA GLY A 215 -2.36 -4.58 13.35
C GLY A 215 -3.79 -4.55 13.90
N MET A 216 -4.78 -4.99 13.11
CA MET A 216 -6.17 -5.10 13.56
C MET A 216 -6.33 -6.08 14.72
N PHE A 217 -5.68 -7.24 14.65
CA PHE A 217 -5.72 -8.24 15.72
C PHE A 217 -5.16 -7.67 17.03
N VAL A 218 -4.04 -6.94 16.98
CA VAL A 218 -3.46 -6.26 18.16
C VAL A 218 -4.40 -5.20 18.71
N LEU A 219 -5.03 -4.38 17.87
CA LEU A 219 -6.00 -3.37 18.32
C LEU A 219 -7.22 -4.00 18.97
N MET A 220 -7.77 -5.07 18.38
CA MET A 220 -8.89 -5.82 18.92
C MET A 220 -8.53 -6.46 20.27
N TRP A 221 -7.34 -7.03 20.38
CA TRP A 221 -6.82 -7.58 21.63
C TRP A 221 -6.71 -6.50 22.73
N LEU A 222 -6.20 -5.32 22.40
CA LEU A 222 -6.10 -4.21 23.35
C LEU A 222 -7.47 -3.67 23.78
N ALA A 223 -8.42 -3.58 22.84
CA ALA A 223 -9.80 -3.21 23.15
C ALA A 223 -10.44 -4.22 24.11
N TRP A 224 -10.27 -5.51 23.83
CA TRP A 224 -10.73 -6.60 24.68
C TRP A 224 -10.14 -6.54 26.09
N GLN A 225 -8.82 -6.31 26.21
CA GLN A 225 -8.17 -6.13 27.50
C GLN A 225 -8.74 -4.93 28.27
N SER A 226 -8.94 -3.80 27.60
CA SER A 226 -9.51 -2.60 28.23
C SER A 226 -10.94 -2.84 28.74
N THR A 227 -11.78 -3.57 28.00
CA THR A 227 -13.13 -3.91 28.43
C THR A 227 -13.10 -4.88 29.62
N ARG A 228 -12.19 -5.85 29.60
CA ARG A 228 -12.03 -6.82 30.69
C ARG A 228 -11.59 -6.15 32.00
N ASP A 229 -10.72 -5.15 31.93
CA ASP A 229 -10.26 -4.40 33.10
C ASP A 229 -11.39 -3.60 33.75
N ILE A 230 -12.35 -3.08 32.97
CA ILE A 230 -13.55 -2.39 33.50
C ILE A 230 -14.51 -3.38 34.18
N LEU A 231 -14.59 -4.61 33.67
CA LEU A 231 -15.51 -5.64 34.17
C LEU A 231 -15.02 -6.35 35.45
N ARG A 232 -13.75 -6.20 35.86
CA ARG A 232 -13.28 -6.75 37.12
C ARG A 232 -13.73 -5.83 38.27
N PRO A 233 -14.67 -6.26 39.14
CA PRO A 233 -15.03 -5.47 40.31
C PRO A 233 -13.77 -5.26 41.16
N VAL A 234 -13.57 -4.03 41.64
CA VAL A 234 -12.53 -3.71 42.62
C VAL A 234 -12.86 -4.52 43.86
N ASP A 235 -12.11 -5.59 44.13
CA ASP A 235 -12.19 -6.31 45.39
C ASP A 235 -11.98 -5.27 46.50
N THR A 236 -13.04 -5.05 47.27
CA THR A 236 -13.03 -4.10 48.38
C THR A 236 -11.98 -4.58 49.37
N PRO A 237 -11.02 -3.74 49.79
CA PRO A 237 -10.03 -4.16 50.76
C PRO A 237 -10.74 -4.57 52.05
N THR A 238 -10.67 -5.85 52.39
CA THR A 238 -11.03 -6.36 53.71
C THR A 238 -10.14 -5.68 54.73
N LYS A 239 -10.78 -4.86 55.58
CA LYS A 239 -10.17 -4.20 56.75
C LYS A 239 -9.63 -5.22 57.74
#